data_AF-A0A956S6D8-F1
#
_entry.id   AF-A0A956S6D8-F1
#
_cell.length_a   1.000
_cell.length_b   1.000
_cell.length_c   1.000
_cell.angle_alpha   90.00
_cell.angle_beta   90.00
_cell.angle_gamma   90.00
#
_symmetry.space_group_name_H-M   'P 1'
#
loop_
_entity.id
_entity.type
_entity.pdbx_description
1 polymer ?
#
loop_
_entity_poly.entity_id
_entity_poly.type
_entity_poly.pdbx_seq_one_letter_code
_entity_poly.pdbx_strand_id
1 'polypeptide(L)'
;MEGESEHNEQRAMKIGQVARELNISVETIRMYETAGLILPEKTGSGQRLFDVNDVFWLNCIRRLIKEQGMNLEGIRRLLALMPCWNIKPCTAKDQQICPAVLKAEQPCWAMKEQLPPICKTANCRECAVYQSASKCTNLKTLLYGIRKRAMALTF
;
A
#
# COMPACT_ATOMS: atom_id res chain seq x y z
N MET A 1 -19.48 7.35 -24.25
CA MET A 1 -18.26 7.02 -23.49
C MET A 1 -18.68 6.40 -22.16
N GLU A 2 -19.16 5.15 -22.17
CA GLU A 2 -19.78 4.50 -20.99
C GLU A 2 -19.34 3.03 -20.81
N GLY A 3 -18.22 2.61 -21.42
CA GLY A 3 -17.87 1.20 -21.55
C GLY A 3 -16.73 0.66 -20.67
N GLU A 4 -16.03 1.50 -19.89
CA GLU A 4 -14.85 1.06 -19.12
C GLU A 4 -15.12 0.80 -17.63
N SER A 5 -16.24 1.30 -17.09
CA SER A 5 -16.54 1.22 -15.64
C SER A 5 -17.13 -0.12 -15.17
N GLU A 6 -17.83 -0.87 -16.03
CA GLU A 6 -18.56 -2.08 -15.60
C GLU A 6 -17.67 -3.32 -15.42
N HIS A 7 -16.55 -3.42 -16.14
CA HIS A 7 -15.69 -4.60 -16.05
C HIS A 7 -14.74 -4.62 -14.84
N ASN A 8 -14.47 -3.47 -14.22
CA ASN A 8 -13.60 -3.39 -13.03
C ASN A 8 -14.37 -3.69 -11.73
N GLU A 9 -15.67 -3.36 -11.67
CA GLU A 9 -16.52 -3.66 -10.50
C GLU A 9 -16.64 -5.17 -10.22
N GLN A 10 -16.56 -6.02 -11.24
CA GLN A 10 -16.63 -7.48 -11.08
C GLN A 10 -15.44 -8.11 -10.33
N ARG A 11 -14.34 -7.38 -10.12
CA ARG A 11 -13.21 -7.81 -9.27
C ARG A 11 -13.04 -6.98 -7.99
N ALA A 12 -13.84 -5.93 -7.83
CA ALA A 12 -13.80 -5.04 -6.68
C ALA A 12 -14.75 -5.54 -5.58
N MET A 13 -14.22 -5.72 -4.38
CA MET A 13 -14.94 -6.16 -3.20
C MET A 13 -15.27 -4.97 -2.30
N LYS A 14 -16.47 -4.98 -1.72
CA LYS A 14 -16.86 -4.03 -0.66
C LYS A 14 -16.19 -4.42 0.66
N ILE A 15 -15.96 -3.45 1.55
CA ILE A 15 -15.30 -3.67 2.85
C ILE A 15 -15.89 -4.83 3.67
N GLY A 16 -17.22 -5.02 3.62
CA GLY A 16 -17.89 -6.10 4.32
C GLY A 16 -17.61 -7.50 3.73
N GLN A 17 -17.39 -7.60 2.42
CA GLN A 17 -16.97 -8.85 1.78
C GLN A 17 -15.55 -9.21 2.19
N VAL A 18 -14.63 -8.24 2.13
CA VAL A 18 -13.23 -8.42 2.54
C VAL A 18 -13.11 -8.80 4.02
N ALA A 19 -13.88 -8.13 4.89
CA ALA A 19 -13.94 -8.45 6.32
C ALA A 19 -14.31 -9.91 6.57
N ARG A 20 -15.33 -10.42 5.86
CA ARG A 20 -15.75 -11.83 5.95
C ARG A 20 -14.68 -12.78 5.43
N GLU A 21 -14.09 -12.49 4.27
CA GLU A 21 -13.06 -13.34 3.66
C GLU A 21 -11.80 -13.47 4.54
N LEU A 22 -11.38 -12.37 5.16
CA LEU A 22 -10.20 -12.35 6.04
C LEU A 22 -10.51 -12.72 7.49
N ASN A 23 -11.78 -12.98 7.82
CA ASN A 23 -12.27 -13.22 9.18
C ASN A 23 -11.79 -12.15 10.18
N ILE A 24 -12.01 -10.87 9.84
CA ILE A 24 -11.73 -9.70 10.67
C ILE A 24 -12.93 -8.74 10.65
N SER A 25 -12.99 -7.81 11.59
CA SER A 25 -14.08 -6.82 11.59
C SER A 25 -13.84 -5.74 10.53
N VAL A 26 -14.92 -5.11 10.07
CA VAL A 26 -14.85 -3.88 9.24
C VAL A 26 -14.06 -2.79 9.95
N GLU A 27 -14.17 -2.71 11.28
CA GLU A 27 -13.45 -1.74 12.09
C GLU A 27 -11.94 -1.99 12.09
N THR A 28 -11.49 -3.25 12.09
CA THR A 28 -10.08 -3.57 11.92
C THR A 28 -9.53 -3.07 10.58
N ILE A 29 -10.29 -3.21 9.48
CA ILE A 29 -9.88 -2.70 8.16
C ILE A 29 -9.79 -1.17 8.18
N ARG A 30 -10.76 -0.49 8.78
CA ARG A 30 -10.75 0.98 8.95
C ARG A 30 -9.57 1.43 9.80
N MET A 31 -9.27 0.72 10.88
CA MET A 31 -8.10 0.99 11.73
C MET A 31 -6.80 0.89 10.92
N TYR A 32 -6.66 -0.11 10.04
CA TYR A 32 -5.48 -0.21 9.17
C TYR A 32 -5.40 0.94 8.16
N GLU A 33 -6.53 1.39 7.61
CA GLU A 33 -6.59 2.57 6.72
C GLU A 33 -6.20 3.84 7.47
N THR A 34 -6.77 4.08 8.65
CA THR A 34 -6.46 5.24 9.49
C THR A 34 -4.99 5.26 9.91
N ALA A 35 -4.39 4.10 10.15
CA ALA A 35 -2.97 3.96 10.41
C ALA A 35 -2.08 4.15 9.16
N GLY A 36 -2.65 4.45 7.99
CA GLY A 36 -1.93 4.68 6.74
C GLY A 36 -1.35 3.42 6.10
N LEU A 37 -1.78 2.22 6.55
CA LEU A 37 -1.19 0.96 6.10
C LEU A 37 -1.78 0.46 4.78
N ILE A 38 -2.99 0.89 4.43
CA ILE A 38 -3.70 0.48 3.21
C ILE A 38 -4.20 1.70 2.44
N LEU A 39 -4.46 1.55 1.13
CA LEU A 39 -5.00 2.62 0.29
C LEU A 39 -6.17 2.16 -0.59
N PRO A 40 -7.34 1.85 0.00
CA PRO A 40 -8.50 1.41 -0.76
C PRO A 40 -8.95 2.47 -1.76
N GLU A 41 -9.44 2.02 -2.91
CA GLU A 41 -10.15 2.92 -3.82
C GLU A 41 -11.48 3.35 -3.21
N LYS A 42 -11.92 4.55 -3.55
CA LYS A 42 -13.21 5.08 -3.12
C LYS A 42 -14.03 5.46 -4.34
N THR A 43 -15.27 5.01 -4.39
CA THR A 43 -16.24 5.48 -5.39
C THR A 43 -16.53 6.96 -5.19
N GLY A 44 -17.19 7.60 -6.16
CA GLY A 44 -17.69 8.97 -6.01
C GLY A 44 -18.64 9.17 -4.82
N SER A 45 -19.33 8.10 -4.39
CA SER A 45 -20.18 8.07 -3.19
C SER A 45 -19.42 7.78 -1.88
N GLY A 46 -18.08 7.62 -1.93
CA GLY A 46 -17.23 7.37 -0.77
C GLY A 46 -17.18 5.90 -0.31
N GLN A 47 -17.76 4.97 -1.08
CA GLN A 47 -17.68 3.55 -0.77
C GLN A 47 -16.30 3.01 -1.08
N ARG A 48 -15.72 2.25 -0.14
CA ARG A 48 -14.42 1.59 -0.32
C ARG A 48 -14.55 0.36 -1.20
N LEU A 49 -13.69 0.29 -2.20
CA LEU A 49 -13.50 -0.83 -3.10
C LEU A 49 -12.11 -1.42 -2.90
N PHE A 50 -12.06 -2.75 -2.87
CA PHE A 50 -10.85 -3.51 -2.63
C PHE A 50 -10.65 -4.51 -3.75
N ASP A 51 -9.47 -4.54 -4.34
CA ASP A 51 -9.11 -5.59 -5.29
C ASP A 51 -8.44 -6.77 -4.57
N VAL A 52 -8.04 -7.78 -5.35
CA VAL A 52 -7.33 -8.96 -4.85
C VAL A 52 -5.98 -8.60 -4.20
N ASN A 53 -5.28 -7.58 -4.69
CA ASN A 53 -4.01 -7.15 -4.10
C ASN A 53 -4.22 -6.53 -2.71
N ASP A 54 -5.31 -5.76 -2.52
CA ASP A 54 -5.64 -5.24 -1.20
C ASP A 54 -5.92 -6.37 -0.21
N VAL A 55 -6.62 -7.44 -0.63
CA VAL A 55 -6.87 -8.59 0.25
C VAL A 55 -5.56 -9.28 0.65
N PHE A 56 -4.63 -9.46 -0.29
CA PHE A 56 -3.29 -9.95 0.04
C PHE A 56 -2.55 -9.03 1.01
N TRP A 57 -2.68 -7.71 0.84
CA TRP A 57 -2.00 -6.73 1.68
C TRP A 57 -2.59 -6.64 3.09
N LEU A 58 -3.91 -6.67 3.22
CA LEU A 58 -4.62 -6.80 4.50
C LEU A 58 -4.25 -8.09 5.21
N ASN A 59 -4.16 -9.21 4.49
CA ASN A 59 -3.72 -10.47 5.07
C ASN A 59 -2.25 -10.42 5.53
N CYS A 60 -1.36 -9.81 4.75
CA CYS A 60 0.04 -9.56 5.14
C CYS A 60 0.12 -8.79 6.46
N ILE A 61 -0.57 -7.64 6.56
CA ILE A 61 -0.63 -6.84 7.79
C ILE A 61 -1.13 -7.69 8.96
N ARG A 62 -2.23 -8.42 8.77
CA ARG A 62 -2.81 -9.31 9.80
C ARG A 62 -1.80 -10.34 10.30
N ARG A 63 -1.01 -10.94 9.40
CA ARG A 63 0.01 -11.93 9.76
C ARG A 63 1.22 -11.31 10.45
N LEU A 64 1.70 -10.16 9.99
CA LEU A 64 2.76 -9.41 10.68
C LEU A 64 2.36 -9.10 12.13
N ILE A 65 1.09 -8.77 12.36
CA ILE A 65 0.58 -8.52 13.71
C ILE A 65 0.46 -9.83 14.50
N LYS A 66 -0.31 -10.80 14.01
CA LYS A 66 -0.68 -12.00 14.79
C LYS A 66 0.46 -13.01 14.94
N GLU A 67 1.26 -13.20 13.90
CA GLU A 67 2.29 -14.24 13.86
C GLU A 67 3.67 -13.69 14.26
N GLN A 68 3.92 -12.39 14.08
CA GLN A 68 5.24 -11.80 14.32
C GLN A 68 5.29 -10.78 15.46
N GLY A 69 4.15 -10.53 16.11
CA GLY A 69 4.07 -9.60 17.23
C GLY A 69 4.32 -8.13 16.85
N MET A 70 4.20 -7.78 15.57
CA MET A 70 4.28 -6.38 15.17
C MET A 70 3.02 -5.61 15.61
N ASN A 71 3.18 -4.34 15.93
CA ASN A 71 2.06 -3.42 16.08
C ASN A 71 1.91 -2.54 14.82
N LEU A 72 0.80 -1.80 14.73
CA LEU A 72 0.52 -0.92 13.59
C LEU A 72 1.64 0.09 13.35
N GLU A 73 2.19 0.63 14.45
CA GLU A 73 3.26 1.62 14.38
C GLU A 73 4.57 1.07 13.82
N GLY A 74 4.96 -0.13 14.23
CA GLY A 74 6.12 -0.82 13.71
C GLY A 74 5.98 -1.10 12.21
N ILE A 75 4.80 -1.53 11.77
CA ILE A 75 4.52 -1.74 10.34
C ILE A 75 4.55 -0.41 9.58
N ARG A 76 3.94 0.64 10.12
CA ARG A 76 3.93 1.98 9.52
C ARG A 76 5.34 2.53 9.33
N ARG A 77 6.16 2.47 10.38
CA ARG A 77 7.55 2.94 10.36
C ARG A 77 8.41 2.11 9.42
N LEU A 78 8.19 0.79 9.37
CA LEU A 78 8.86 -0.09 8.40
C LEU A 78 8.57 0.36 6.95
N LEU A 79 7.29 0.58 6.62
CA LEU A 79 6.87 1.00 5.28
C LEU A 79 7.37 2.40 4.94
N ALA A 80 7.55 3.25 5.94
CA ALA A 80 8.10 4.59 5.77
C ALA A 80 9.62 4.60 5.53
N LEU A 81 10.33 3.53 5.90
CA LEU A 81 11.77 3.34 5.61
C LEU A 81 12.03 2.76 4.21
N MET A 82 10.98 2.53 3.42
CA MET A 82 11.14 1.94 2.09
C MET A 82 11.94 2.87 1.17
N PRO A 83 13.04 2.39 0.54
CA PRO A 83 13.89 3.21 -0.32
C PRO A 83 13.20 3.46 -1.67
N CYS A 84 12.19 4.33 -1.69
CA CYS A 84 11.38 4.60 -2.87
C CYS A 84 12.21 5.19 -4.03
N TRP A 85 13.35 5.83 -3.75
CA TRP A 85 14.32 6.30 -4.75
C TRP A 85 14.97 5.19 -5.57
N ASN A 86 14.96 3.94 -5.08
CA ASN A 86 15.39 2.76 -5.86
C ASN A 86 14.24 2.14 -6.68
N ILE A 87 13.02 2.66 -6.53
CA ILE A 87 11.79 2.11 -7.11
C ILE A 87 11.16 3.07 -8.11
N LYS A 88 11.28 4.38 -7.85
CA LYS A 88 10.70 5.46 -8.65
C LYS A 88 11.82 6.31 -9.26
N PRO A 89 11.66 6.80 -10.51
CA PRO A 89 12.68 7.61 -11.17
C PRO A 89 12.65 9.08 -10.70
N CYS A 90 12.76 9.32 -9.39
CA CYS A 90 12.82 10.67 -8.83
C CYS A 90 14.24 11.25 -8.91
N THR A 91 14.35 12.55 -9.19
CA THR A 91 15.65 13.23 -9.29
C THR A 91 16.27 13.48 -7.91
N ALA A 92 17.57 13.76 -7.86
CA ALA A 92 18.24 14.17 -6.62
C ALA A 92 17.61 15.45 -6.02
N LYS A 93 17.10 16.36 -6.87
CA LYS A 93 16.39 17.56 -6.42
C LYS A 93 15.06 17.21 -5.74
N ASP A 94 14.30 16.26 -6.29
CA ASP A 94 13.06 15.78 -5.68
C ASP A 94 13.31 15.16 -4.30
N GLN A 95 14.40 14.39 -4.16
CA GLN A 95 14.75 13.73 -2.90
C GLN A 95 15.03 14.74 -1.77
N GLN A 96 15.65 15.87 -2.07
CA GLN A 96 15.99 16.91 -1.09
C GLN A 96 14.78 17.63 -0.50
N ILE A 97 13.61 17.54 -1.14
CA ILE A 97 12.36 18.16 -0.68
C ILE A 97 11.29 17.12 -0.32
N CYS A 98 11.58 15.83 -0.45
CA CYS A 98 10.59 14.77 -0.30
C CYS A 98 10.45 14.36 1.18
N PRO A 99 9.28 14.54 1.82
CA PRO A 99 9.09 14.15 3.21
C PRO A 99 9.23 12.63 3.44
N ALA A 100 8.95 11.79 2.42
CA ALA A 100 9.18 10.35 2.50
C ALA A 100 10.68 9.99 2.58
N VAL A 101 11.57 10.85 2.05
CA VAL A 101 13.03 10.69 2.19
C VAL A 101 13.51 11.29 3.51
N LEU A 102 13.02 12.47 3.86
CA LEU A 102 13.58 13.27 4.96
C LEU A 102 13.06 12.89 6.35
N LYS A 103 11.78 12.50 6.47
CA LYS A 103 11.12 12.28 7.78
C LYS A 103 10.91 10.79 8.09
N ALA A 104 10.67 9.99 7.05
CA ALA A 104 10.41 8.56 7.14
C ALA A 104 9.30 8.18 8.15
N GLU A 105 8.36 9.07 8.45
CA GLU A 105 7.32 8.84 9.47
C GLU A 105 6.24 7.92 8.93
N GLN A 106 5.62 8.30 7.82
CA GLN A 106 4.53 7.57 7.20
C GLN A 106 4.99 7.01 5.85
N PRO A 107 4.39 5.92 5.34
CA PRO A 107 4.60 5.52 3.96
C PRO A 107 4.17 6.66 3.02
N CYS A 108 4.83 6.77 1.87
CA CYS A 108 4.64 7.92 0.97
C CYS A 108 3.17 8.11 0.54
N TRP A 109 2.42 7.02 0.33
CA TRP A 109 1.01 7.10 -0.06
C TRP A 109 0.09 7.72 1.01
N ALA A 110 0.47 7.69 2.29
CA ALA A 110 -0.30 8.32 3.36
C ALA A 110 -0.09 9.85 3.42
N MET A 111 0.87 10.39 2.66
CA MET A 111 1.21 11.82 2.60
C MET A 111 1.29 12.35 1.17
N LYS A 112 0.52 11.75 0.25
CA LYS A 112 0.62 11.95 -1.21
C LYS A 112 0.62 13.41 -1.65
N GLU A 113 -0.17 14.26 -0.99
CA GLU A 113 -0.27 15.69 -1.32
C GLU A 113 1.01 16.49 -1.10
N GLN A 114 1.90 16.01 -0.22
CA GLN A 114 3.16 16.65 0.15
C GLN A 114 4.35 16.12 -0.67
N LEU A 115 4.12 15.18 -1.58
CA LEU A 115 5.19 14.55 -2.36
C LEU A 115 5.58 15.40 -3.58
N PRO A 116 6.82 15.24 -4.09
CA PRO A 116 7.22 15.81 -5.37
C PRO A 116 6.30 15.37 -6.52
N PRO A 117 6.23 16.15 -7.63
CA PRO A 117 5.25 15.95 -8.71
C PRO A 117 5.17 14.51 -9.23
N ILE A 118 6.33 13.86 -9.45
CA ILE A 118 6.38 12.49 -9.97
C ILE A 118 5.69 11.46 -9.07
N CYS A 119 5.77 11.65 -7.76
CA CYS A 119 5.15 10.75 -6.78
C CYS A 119 3.72 11.18 -6.46
N LYS A 120 3.40 12.46 -6.61
CA LYS A 120 2.05 13.00 -6.43
C LYS A 120 1.09 12.51 -7.51
N THR A 121 1.52 12.40 -8.76
CA THR A 121 0.69 11.91 -9.87
C THR A 121 0.73 10.40 -10.05
N ALA A 122 1.70 9.71 -9.43
CA ALA A 122 1.83 8.25 -9.55
C ALA A 122 0.63 7.51 -8.95
N ASN A 123 0.26 6.38 -9.56
CA ASN A 123 -0.65 5.42 -8.95
C ASN A 123 0.10 4.63 -7.86
N CYS A 124 -0.28 4.82 -6.59
CA CYS A 124 0.35 4.14 -5.46
C CYS A 124 0.01 2.64 -5.42
N ARG A 125 -1.14 2.23 -5.99
CA ARG A 125 -1.59 0.83 -6.05
C ARG A 125 -0.73 -0.01 -7.00
N GLU A 126 -0.05 0.65 -7.94
CA GLU A 126 0.92 0.03 -8.86
C GLU A 126 2.36 0.05 -8.34
N CYS A 127 2.60 0.57 -7.14
CA CYS A 127 3.93 0.62 -6.57
C CYS A 127 4.43 -0.79 -6.21
N ALA A 128 5.71 -1.08 -6.50
CA ALA A 128 6.36 -2.33 -6.15
C ALA A 128 6.25 -2.67 -4.64
N VAL A 129 6.20 -1.65 -3.77
CA VAL A 129 5.97 -1.83 -2.33
C VAL A 129 4.60 -2.46 -2.08
N TYR A 130 3.52 -1.82 -2.55
CA TYR A 130 2.15 -2.25 -2.33
C TYR A 130 1.85 -3.58 -3.05
N GLN A 131 2.37 -3.77 -4.26
CA GLN A 131 2.21 -5.02 -5.01
C GLN A 131 3.04 -6.20 -4.48
N SER A 132 3.92 -5.99 -3.49
CA SER A 132 4.69 -7.09 -2.88
C SER A 132 3.90 -7.90 -1.84
N ALA A 133 2.69 -7.45 -1.47
CA ALA A 133 1.82 -8.11 -0.50
C ALA A 133 1.60 -9.60 -0.73
N SER A 134 1.39 -9.99 -1.99
CA SER A 134 1.03 -11.37 -2.34
C SER A 134 2.09 -12.39 -1.93
N LYS A 135 3.31 -11.95 -1.60
CA LYS A 135 4.43 -12.79 -1.14
C LYS A 135 4.77 -12.60 0.33
N CYS A 136 4.04 -11.74 1.05
CA CYS A 136 4.31 -11.43 2.44
C CYS A 136 3.77 -12.53 3.35
N THR A 137 4.68 -13.41 3.78
CA THR A 137 4.41 -14.42 4.82
C THR A 137 5.04 -14.05 6.15
N ASN A 138 6.12 -13.27 6.10
CA ASN A 138 6.85 -12.72 7.22
C ASN A 138 7.55 -11.41 6.81
N LEU A 139 8.05 -10.67 7.80
CA LEU A 139 8.79 -9.43 7.60
C LEU A 139 9.93 -9.58 6.59
N LYS A 140 10.71 -10.66 6.68
CA LYS A 140 11.81 -10.94 5.75
C LYS A 140 11.28 -11.05 4.31
N THR A 141 10.28 -11.89 4.06
CA THR A 141 9.71 -12.08 2.71
C THR A 141 9.13 -10.80 2.13
N LEU A 142 8.53 -9.93 2.96
CA LEU A 142 8.08 -8.62 2.51
C LEU A 142 9.26 -7.78 2.02
N LEU A 143 10.31 -7.61 2.84
CA LEU A 143 11.48 -6.80 2.48
C LEU A 143 12.22 -7.33 1.26
N TYR A 144 12.43 -8.65 1.19
CA TYR A 144 13.06 -9.29 0.03
C TYR A 144 12.19 -9.21 -1.23
N GLY A 145 10.87 -9.34 -1.10
CA GLY A 145 9.92 -9.23 -2.20
C GLY A 145 9.98 -7.84 -2.85
N ILE A 146 10.05 -6.80 -2.02
CA ILE A 146 10.14 -5.43 -2.50
C ILE A 146 11.48 -5.17 -3.20
N ARG A 147 12.60 -5.61 -2.61
CA ARG A 147 13.92 -5.49 -3.24
C ARG A 147 13.94 -6.17 -4.62
N LYS A 148 13.39 -7.38 -4.74
CA LYS A 148 13.35 -8.13 -6.00
C LYS A 148 12.52 -7.41 -7.06
N ARG A 149 11.37 -6.83 -6.70
CA ARG A 149 10.54 -6.06 -7.64
C ARG A 149 11.19 -4.74 -8.05
N ALA A 150 11.85 -4.04 -7.12
CA ALA A 150 12.59 -2.82 -7.42
C ALA A 150 13.64 -3.06 -8.52
N MET A 151 14.41 -4.16 -8.40
CA MET A 151 15.42 -4.55 -9.38
C MET A 151 14.83 -5.02 -10.72
N ALA A 152 13.61 -5.55 -10.74
CA ALA A 152 12.94 -5.99 -11.97
C ALA A 152 12.37 -4.83 -12.80
N LEU A 153 12.22 -3.64 -12.22
CA LEU A 153 11.74 -2.42 -12.89
C LEU A 153 12.89 -1.58 -13.48
N THR A 154 14.14 -2.04 -13.36
CA THR A 154 15.35 -1.32 -13.79
C THR A 154 15.94 -1.85 -15.12
N PHE A 155 15.23 -2.74 -15.82
CA PHE A 155 15.64 -3.36 -17.09
C PHE A 155 14.52 -3.27 -18.12
#